data_AF-A0A8H7RZD9-F1
#
_entry.id   AF-A0A8H7RZD9-F1
#
_cell.length_a   1.000
_cell.length_b   1.000
_cell.length_c   1.000
_cell.angle_alpha   90.00
_cell.angle_beta   90.00
_cell.angle_gamma   90.00
#
_symmetry.space_group_name_H-M   'P 1'
#
loop_
_entity.id
_entity.type
_entity.pdbx_description
1 polymer ?
#
loop_
_entity_poly.entity_id
_entity_poly.type
_entity_poly.pdbx_seq_one_letter_code
_entity_poly.pdbx_strand_id
1 'polypeptide(L)'
;MAQVLDQAANEPPAASEVPPFLGLSQRQSALLVALYNETDPDFAKQIPTALPIAAQQLAAEYEKRNSVGKKLERADPKYLDEYKEFETIQQEAVEQLSKTDMNIDKAAEGLDFEGSNRHDLLLGSFLYGGVRREASGPEDRASMSPVASPNFEGAKKLMERAVKLGCTMGAVQIGSFYVQEDKLANGKNMKKGEDCKKLAYQYYKQAADQGNPMACHKVAFFSENGYGCDENLDRAIEYYTKAYDQGYPDSAHNLGLIYQGHTQATAPRKELKKALEYLEQAKQWGYAASANALGRLYLLMSKNPQVAKDSGVEVDDKDEYIVTGIDFMEYAADNGDADAMLMLGLIFGSKDYGLYDMDKAQNYMELALVRGDPEAYNYLVRILRAKMAARAALEQENLENFDKLSLEDQAKLIRQVAKEATPEKVRHRQCSSTFCTNTEQKEGDFKKCGRCQRVSYCSRECQKEHWKHGHKAVCSTNAEEKPESTSTEEKPATQ
;
A
#
# COMPACT_ATOMS: atom_id res chain seq x y z
N MET A 1 -12.53 16.76 -9.61
CA MET A 1 -12.62 17.03 -8.15
C MET A 1 -11.68 18.20 -7.84
N ALA A 2 -12.17 19.44 -7.80
CA ALA A 2 -11.31 20.63 -7.70
C ALA A 2 -11.99 21.87 -7.09
N GLN A 3 -13.06 21.70 -6.30
CA GLN A 3 -13.84 22.80 -5.71
C GLN A 3 -14.27 22.53 -4.26
N VAL A 4 -13.28 22.26 -3.39
CA VAL A 4 -13.37 22.48 -1.94
C VAL A 4 -12.03 23.08 -1.50
N LEU A 5 -11.81 24.34 -1.85
CA LEU A 5 -10.55 25.07 -1.63
C LEU A 5 -10.81 26.53 -1.20
N ASP A 6 -11.60 26.72 -0.15
CA ASP A 6 -11.43 27.84 0.78
C ASP A 6 -12.06 27.48 2.14
N GLN A 7 -11.60 28.14 3.22
CA GLN A 7 -12.13 28.06 4.60
C GLN A 7 -12.04 26.68 5.30
N ALA A 8 -10.83 26.17 5.51
CA ALA A 8 -10.54 25.17 6.55
C ALA A 8 -9.14 25.38 7.16
N ALA A 9 -9.01 26.35 8.06
CA ALA A 9 -7.78 26.59 8.83
C ALA A 9 -8.12 26.72 10.32
N ASN A 10 -7.50 25.85 11.14
CA ASN A 10 -7.55 25.80 12.61
C ASN A 10 -8.85 25.25 13.26
N GLU A 11 -9.47 24.23 12.68
CA GLU A 11 -10.10 23.15 13.47
C GLU A 11 -9.67 21.80 12.86
N PRO A 12 -9.45 20.73 13.67
CA PRO A 12 -9.23 19.39 13.13
C PRO A 12 -10.54 18.89 12.48
N PRO A 13 -10.47 18.20 11.32
CA PRO A 13 -11.67 17.71 10.63
C PRO A 13 -12.47 16.77 11.54
N ALA A 14 -13.80 16.85 11.48
CA ALA A 14 -14.65 15.99 12.27
C ALA A 14 -14.40 14.51 11.91
N ALA A 15 -14.58 13.59 12.87
CA ALA A 15 -14.28 12.17 12.65
C ALA A 15 -15.12 11.49 11.55
N SER A 16 -16.17 12.18 11.06
CA SER A 16 -17.00 11.82 9.90
C SER A 16 -16.43 12.28 8.55
N GLU A 17 -15.47 13.21 8.53
CA GLU A 17 -14.94 13.88 7.33
C GLU A 17 -13.63 13.27 6.83
N VAL A 18 -12.86 12.62 7.72
CA VAL A 18 -11.65 11.87 7.34
C VAL A 18 -12.07 10.59 6.60
N PRO A 19 -11.67 10.38 5.33
CA PRO A 19 -11.96 9.14 4.60
C PRO A 19 -11.06 7.99 5.09
N PRO A 20 -11.47 6.72 4.89
CA PRO A 20 -10.60 5.56 5.14
C PRO A 20 -9.39 5.56 4.19
N PHE A 21 -8.18 5.34 4.71
CA PHE A 21 -6.94 5.23 3.93
C PHE A 21 -6.05 4.06 4.42
N LEU A 22 -5.10 3.60 3.60
CA LEU A 22 -4.16 2.50 3.92
C LEU A 22 -4.83 1.24 4.53
N GLY A 23 -6.01 0.87 4.03
CA GLY A 23 -6.79 -0.29 4.52
C GLY A 23 -7.46 -0.09 5.90
N LEU A 24 -7.25 1.05 6.56
CA LEU A 24 -7.86 1.38 7.84
C LEU A 24 -9.36 1.66 7.72
N SER A 25 -10.11 1.34 8.78
CA SER A 25 -11.48 1.86 8.90
C SER A 25 -11.49 3.38 9.06
N GLN A 26 -12.63 4.01 8.77
CA GLN A 26 -12.82 5.46 8.91
C GLN A 26 -12.46 5.95 10.33
N ARG A 27 -12.84 5.19 11.38
CA ARG A 27 -12.53 5.50 12.78
C ARG A 27 -11.03 5.44 13.09
N GLN A 28 -10.32 4.46 12.52
CA GLN A 28 -8.88 4.33 12.69
C GLN A 28 -8.13 5.46 11.98
N SER A 29 -8.57 5.81 10.77
CA SER A 29 -8.05 6.91 9.96
C SER A 29 -8.23 8.25 10.66
N ALA A 30 -9.43 8.53 11.20
CA ALA A 30 -9.72 9.73 11.98
C ALA A 30 -8.90 9.80 13.28
N LEU A 31 -8.77 8.69 14.02
CA LEU A 31 -7.94 8.65 15.24
C LEU A 31 -6.46 8.90 14.93
N LEU A 32 -5.95 8.36 13.82
CA LEU A 32 -4.56 8.54 13.43
C LEU A 32 -4.27 10.01 13.08
N VAL A 33 -5.12 10.62 12.24
CA VAL A 33 -5.05 12.06 11.91
C VAL A 33 -5.11 12.94 13.17
N ALA A 34 -6.00 12.63 14.11
CA ALA A 34 -6.09 13.37 15.37
C ALA A 34 -4.79 13.27 16.19
N LEU A 35 -4.24 12.06 16.37
CA LEU A 35 -2.98 11.87 17.12
C LEU A 35 -1.80 12.62 16.47
N TYR A 36 -1.72 12.62 15.14
CA TYR A 36 -0.67 13.36 14.44
C TYR A 36 -0.75 14.88 14.68
N ASN A 37 -1.94 15.47 14.54
CA ASN A 37 -2.15 16.92 14.74
C ASN A 37 -1.74 17.39 16.14
N GLU A 38 -1.91 16.53 17.17
CA GLU A 38 -1.46 16.81 18.54
C GLU A 38 0.06 16.69 18.67
N THR A 39 0.69 15.68 18.06
CA THR A 39 2.16 15.51 18.10
C THR A 39 2.91 16.56 17.30
N ASP A 40 2.41 16.92 16.11
CA ASP A 40 3.01 17.84 15.15
C ASP A 40 1.93 18.80 14.59
N PRO A 41 1.88 20.06 15.08
CA PRO A 41 0.95 21.08 14.59
C PRO A 41 1.14 21.52 13.13
N ASP A 42 2.24 21.12 12.46
CA ASP A 42 2.49 21.39 11.05
C ASP A 42 2.14 20.18 10.14
N PHE A 43 1.97 18.97 10.69
CA PHE A 43 1.48 17.79 9.96
C PHE A 43 0.13 18.03 9.28
N ALA A 44 -0.75 18.79 9.94
CA ALA A 44 -2.07 19.18 9.42
C ALA A 44 -2.03 19.82 8.02
N LYS A 45 -0.90 20.42 7.64
CA LYS A 45 -0.68 21.09 6.34
C LYS A 45 -0.22 20.13 5.23
N GLN A 46 0.14 18.89 5.58
CA GLN A 46 0.80 17.91 4.72
C GLN A 46 -0.08 16.68 4.40
N ILE A 47 -1.14 16.46 5.19
CA ILE A 47 -1.98 15.25 5.22
C ILE A 47 -2.40 14.68 3.85
N PRO A 48 -2.89 15.45 2.85
CA PRO A 48 -3.68 14.85 1.76
C PRO A 48 -2.95 13.92 0.79
N THR A 49 -1.62 13.98 0.68
CA THR A 49 -0.89 13.35 -0.45
C THR A 49 0.46 12.72 -0.14
N ALA A 50 1.20 13.16 0.88
CA ALA A 50 2.59 12.71 1.08
C ALA A 50 2.71 11.19 1.35
N LEU A 51 2.07 10.71 2.41
CA LEU A 51 2.09 9.30 2.82
C LEU A 51 1.54 8.34 1.73
N PRO A 52 0.38 8.60 1.07
CA PRO A 52 -0.11 7.74 -0.01
C PRO A 52 0.78 7.71 -1.26
N ILE A 53 1.44 8.82 -1.63
CA ILE A 53 2.34 8.85 -2.80
C ILE A 53 3.64 8.09 -2.50
N ALA A 54 4.23 8.30 -1.32
CA ALA A 54 5.40 7.54 -0.89
C ALA A 54 5.09 6.03 -0.84
N ALA A 55 3.90 5.66 -0.37
CA ALA A 55 3.41 4.28 -0.39
C ALA A 55 3.36 3.68 -1.78
N GLN A 56 2.76 4.39 -2.73
CA GLN A 56 2.61 3.93 -4.10
C GLN A 56 3.97 3.79 -4.81
N GLN A 57 4.90 4.71 -4.56
CA GLN A 57 6.27 4.65 -5.10
C GLN A 57 7.04 3.44 -4.55
N LEU A 58 7.08 3.29 -3.22
CA LEU A 58 7.75 2.17 -2.54
C LEU A 58 7.17 0.81 -2.95
N ALA A 59 5.84 0.70 -3.05
CA ALA A 59 5.16 -0.51 -3.51
C ALA A 59 5.50 -0.84 -4.97
N ALA A 60 5.43 0.13 -5.89
CA ALA A 60 5.74 -0.08 -7.30
C ALA A 60 7.22 -0.46 -7.53
N GLU A 61 8.15 0.09 -6.73
CA GLU A 61 9.54 -0.34 -6.78
C GLU A 61 9.74 -1.76 -6.23
N TYR A 62 9.08 -2.12 -5.14
CA TYR A 62 9.11 -3.48 -4.59
C TYR A 62 8.54 -4.51 -5.60
N GLU A 63 7.37 -4.25 -6.16
CA GLU A 63 6.73 -5.11 -7.16
C GLU A 63 7.62 -5.29 -8.39
N LYS A 64 8.27 -4.22 -8.86
CA LYS A 64 9.23 -4.28 -9.98
C LYS A 64 10.45 -5.15 -9.64
N ARG A 65 11.05 -4.97 -8.46
CA ARG A 65 12.21 -5.77 -7.97
C ARG A 65 11.83 -7.25 -7.77
N ASN A 66 10.63 -7.53 -7.26
CA ASN A 66 10.13 -8.87 -6.90
C ASN A 66 9.30 -9.56 -8.01
N SER A 67 9.23 -8.97 -9.20
CA SER A 67 8.45 -9.47 -10.35
C SER A 67 8.95 -10.83 -10.85
N VAL A 68 8.05 -11.63 -11.43
CA VAL A 68 8.40 -12.96 -11.99
C VAL A 68 9.47 -12.83 -13.08
N GLY A 69 9.36 -11.82 -13.95
CA GLY A 69 10.42 -11.50 -14.93
C GLY A 69 11.78 -11.26 -14.26
N LYS A 70 11.86 -10.43 -13.21
CA LYS A 70 13.12 -10.19 -12.47
C LYS A 70 13.65 -11.41 -11.71
N LYS A 71 12.83 -12.41 -11.43
CA LYS A 71 13.28 -13.70 -10.88
C LYS A 71 13.90 -14.59 -11.96
N LEU A 72 13.28 -14.64 -13.13
CA LEU A 72 13.70 -15.47 -14.26
C LEU A 72 14.97 -14.97 -14.99
N GLU A 73 15.42 -13.73 -14.77
CA GLU A 73 16.69 -13.19 -15.32
C GLU A 73 17.98 -13.97 -14.94
N ARG A 74 17.92 -14.86 -13.95
CA ARG A 74 19.05 -15.73 -13.54
C ARG A 74 18.91 -17.18 -14.02
N ALA A 75 17.76 -17.55 -14.58
CA ALA A 75 17.46 -18.90 -15.04
C ALA A 75 17.93 -19.11 -16.49
N ASP A 76 17.76 -20.35 -16.98
CA ASP A 76 17.79 -20.65 -18.42
C ASP A 76 16.91 -19.63 -19.20
N PRO A 77 17.49 -18.83 -20.13
CA PRO A 77 16.80 -17.71 -20.77
C PRO A 77 15.46 -18.06 -21.42
N LYS A 78 15.28 -19.31 -21.85
CA LYS A 78 14.03 -19.78 -22.46
C LYS A 78 12.81 -19.52 -21.57
N TYR A 79 12.94 -19.63 -20.23
CA TYR A 79 11.82 -19.40 -19.32
C TYR A 79 11.51 -17.91 -19.15
N LEU A 80 12.51 -17.04 -19.23
CA LEU A 80 12.32 -15.59 -19.22
C LEU A 80 11.65 -15.12 -20.52
N ASP A 81 12.09 -15.64 -21.66
CA ASP A 81 11.52 -15.27 -22.96
C ASP A 81 10.11 -15.85 -23.14
N GLU A 82 9.86 -17.06 -22.65
CA GLU A 82 8.51 -17.63 -22.54
C GLU A 82 7.60 -16.78 -21.63
N TYR A 83 8.11 -16.29 -20.49
CA TYR A 83 7.36 -15.38 -19.62
C TYR A 83 7.00 -14.07 -20.34
N LYS A 84 7.95 -13.45 -21.07
CA LYS A 84 7.71 -12.21 -21.83
C LYS A 84 6.68 -12.41 -22.95
N GLU A 85 6.77 -13.53 -23.67
CA GLU A 85 5.80 -13.92 -24.70
C GLU A 85 4.40 -14.07 -24.09
N PHE A 86 4.29 -14.78 -22.96
CA PHE A 86 3.03 -14.98 -22.25
C PHE A 86 2.43 -13.64 -21.75
N GLU A 87 3.26 -12.75 -21.22
CA GLU A 87 2.88 -11.39 -20.78
C GLU A 87 2.46 -10.50 -21.96
N THR A 88 3.16 -10.58 -23.10
CA THR A 88 2.83 -9.83 -24.33
C THR A 88 1.48 -10.27 -24.89
N ILE A 89 1.24 -11.58 -25.00
CA ILE A 89 -0.02 -12.14 -25.50
C ILE A 89 -1.18 -11.81 -24.55
N GLN A 90 -0.93 -11.78 -23.22
CA GLN A 90 -1.95 -11.34 -22.26
C GLN A 90 -2.29 -9.85 -22.41
N GLN A 91 -1.32 -9.00 -22.71
CA GLN A 91 -1.56 -7.58 -23.01
C GLN A 91 -2.32 -7.40 -24.34
N GLU A 92 -1.94 -8.14 -25.38
CA GLU A 92 -2.65 -8.14 -26.67
C GLU A 92 -4.11 -8.58 -26.52
N ALA A 93 -4.41 -9.62 -25.73
CA ALA A 93 -5.78 -10.06 -25.47
C ALA A 93 -6.65 -8.95 -24.88
N VAL A 94 -6.09 -8.13 -23.97
CA VAL A 94 -6.77 -6.97 -23.38
C VAL A 94 -6.93 -5.85 -24.42
N GLU A 95 -5.92 -5.58 -25.24
CA GLU A 95 -5.98 -4.55 -26.28
C GLU A 95 -7.00 -4.91 -27.36
N GLN A 96 -7.03 -6.16 -27.83
CA GLN A 96 -7.99 -6.65 -28.83
C GLN A 96 -9.43 -6.54 -28.30
N LEU A 97 -9.72 -7.02 -27.08
CA LEU A 97 -11.05 -6.85 -26.47
C LEU A 97 -11.45 -5.37 -26.33
N SER A 98 -10.52 -4.48 -26.01
CA SER A 98 -10.79 -3.03 -25.93
C SER A 98 -11.15 -2.41 -27.28
N LYS A 99 -10.63 -2.98 -28.38
CA LYS A 99 -10.91 -2.54 -29.77
C LYS A 99 -12.20 -3.11 -30.34
N THR A 100 -12.77 -4.17 -29.75
CA THR A 100 -13.95 -4.88 -30.28
C THR A 100 -15.23 -4.67 -29.47
N ASP A 101 -15.30 -3.64 -28.62
CA ASP A 101 -16.39 -3.42 -27.65
C ASP A 101 -16.57 -4.62 -26.69
N MET A 102 -15.46 -5.21 -26.25
CA MET A 102 -15.40 -6.46 -25.46
C MET A 102 -16.02 -7.70 -26.15
N ASN A 103 -16.26 -7.66 -27.46
CA ASN A 103 -16.76 -8.80 -28.22
C ASN A 103 -15.63 -9.82 -28.48
N ILE A 104 -15.76 -11.01 -27.89
CA ILE A 104 -14.74 -12.07 -27.97
C ILE A 104 -14.60 -12.61 -29.39
N ASP A 105 -15.71 -12.87 -30.09
CA ASP A 105 -15.68 -13.53 -31.39
C ASP A 105 -15.05 -12.65 -32.47
N LYS A 106 -15.22 -11.33 -32.38
CA LYS A 106 -14.47 -10.34 -33.18
C LYS A 106 -13.00 -10.26 -32.78
N ALA A 107 -12.66 -10.39 -31.49
CA ALA A 107 -11.26 -10.34 -31.05
C ALA A 107 -10.49 -11.60 -31.47
N ALA A 108 -11.17 -12.75 -31.52
CA ALA A 108 -10.64 -14.01 -32.00
C ALA A 108 -10.69 -14.18 -33.54
N GLU A 109 -11.15 -13.16 -34.29
CA GLU A 109 -11.31 -13.27 -35.74
C GLU A 109 -9.95 -13.41 -36.45
N GLY A 110 -9.73 -14.55 -37.09
CA GLY A 110 -8.50 -14.88 -37.83
C GLY A 110 -7.45 -15.69 -37.06
N LEU A 111 -7.68 -16.06 -35.80
CA LEU A 111 -6.77 -16.91 -35.02
C LEU A 111 -6.85 -18.39 -35.43
N ASP A 112 -5.71 -19.07 -35.57
CA ASP A 112 -5.67 -20.51 -35.87
C ASP A 112 -5.71 -21.36 -34.59
N PHE A 113 -6.91 -21.89 -34.29
CA PHE A 113 -7.11 -22.86 -33.21
C PHE A 113 -7.00 -24.33 -33.66
N GLU A 114 -6.85 -24.65 -34.94
CA GLU A 114 -6.70 -26.03 -35.43
C GLU A 114 -5.22 -26.43 -35.44
N GLY A 115 -4.32 -25.52 -35.82
CA GLY A 115 -2.90 -25.77 -35.99
C GLY A 115 -2.06 -25.86 -34.70
N SER A 116 -0.76 -25.63 -34.89
CA SER A 116 0.28 -25.67 -33.84
C SER A 116 0.84 -24.29 -33.51
N ASN A 117 0.10 -23.22 -33.78
CA ASN A 117 0.53 -21.87 -33.40
C ASN A 117 0.35 -21.67 -31.89
N ARG A 118 1.47 -21.63 -31.13
CA ARG A 118 1.44 -21.37 -29.68
C ARG A 118 0.80 -20.02 -29.35
N HIS A 119 1.01 -19.01 -30.21
CA HIS A 119 0.51 -17.66 -30.02
C HIS A 119 -1.01 -17.64 -29.93
N ASP A 120 -1.67 -18.11 -30.98
CA ASP A 120 -3.13 -18.06 -31.12
C ASP A 120 -3.85 -18.93 -30.09
N LEU A 121 -3.26 -20.05 -29.71
CA LEU A 121 -3.76 -20.91 -28.63
C LEU A 121 -3.71 -20.22 -27.25
N LEU A 122 -2.67 -19.44 -26.97
CA LEU A 122 -2.59 -18.64 -25.73
C LEU A 122 -3.55 -17.45 -25.79
N LEU A 123 -3.52 -16.69 -26.89
CA LEU A 123 -4.36 -15.52 -27.12
C LEU A 123 -5.85 -15.87 -27.01
N GLY A 124 -6.30 -16.88 -27.76
CA GLY A 124 -7.66 -17.41 -27.66
C GLY A 124 -8.02 -17.87 -26.24
N SER A 125 -7.09 -18.47 -25.51
CA SER A 125 -7.35 -18.84 -24.11
C SER A 125 -7.59 -17.63 -23.20
N PHE A 126 -6.88 -16.52 -23.39
CA PHE A 126 -7.13 -15.29 -22.62
C PHE A 126 -8.44 -14.63 -23.01
N LEU A 127 -8.69 -14.50 -24.33
CA LEU A 127 -9.91 -13.91 -24.89
C LEU A 127 -11.16 -14.64 -24.37
N TYR A 128 -11.23 -15.96 -24.54
CA TYR A 128 -12.39 -16.74 -24.10
C TYR A 128 -12.50 -16.84 -22.57
N GLY A 129 -11.40 -17.07 -21.86
CA GLY A 129 -11.38 -17.23 -20.40
C GLY A 129 -11.57 -15.92 -19.61
N GLY A 130 -11.47 -14.76 -20.26
CA GLY A 130 -11.58 -13.45 -19.62
C GLY A 130 -12.97 -13.15 -19.03
N VAL A 131 -14.05 -13.71 -19.61
CA VAL A 131 -15.43 -13.41 -19.20
C VAL A 131 -15.82 -14.12 -17.90
N ARG A 132 -16.38 -13.37 -16.97
CA ARG A 132 -17.04 -13.84 -15.73
C ARG A 132 -18.38 -13.11 -15.58
N ARG A 133 -19.32 -13.68 -14.83
CA ARG A 133 -20.56 -12.97 -14.46
C ARG A 133 -20.26 -11.84 -13.47
N GLU A 134 -21.13 -10.84 -13.40
CA GLU A 134 -21.07 -9.82 -12.35
C GLU A 134 -21.24 -10.45 -10.95
N ALA A 135 -20.59 -9.84 -9.96
CA ALA A 135 -20.69 -10.23 -8.57
C ALA A 135 -22.01 -9.73 -7.97
N SER A 136 -22.75 -10.58 -7.25
CA SER A 136 -24.02 -10.18 -6.62
C SER A 136 -23.84 -9.33 -5.35
N GLY A 137 -22.61 -9.00 -4.98
CA GLY A 137 -22.23 -8.17 -3.83
C GLY A 137 -20.79 -8.44 -3.38
N PRO A 138 -20.26 -7.69 -2.39
CA PRO A 138 -18.87 -7.82 -1.92
C PRO A 138 -18.45 -9.21 -1.42
N GLU A 139 -19.42 -9.99 -0.94
CA GLU A 139 -19.21 -11.37 -0.44
C GLU A 139 -19.16 -12.42 -1.56
N ASP A 140 -19.58 -12.09 -2.79
CA ASP A 140 -19.64 -13.01 -3.93
C ASP A 140 -18.28 -13.19 -4.62
N ARG A 141 -17.24 -13.46 -3.81
CA ARG A 141 -15.87 -13.68 -4.28
C ARG A 141 -15.75 -14.87 -5.23
N ALA A 142 -16.68 -15.82 -5.16
CA ALA A 142 -16.75 -16.96 -6.06
C ALA A 142 -16.92 -16.56 -7.54
N SER A 143 -17.59 -15.43 -7.82
CA SER A 143 -17.72 -14.86 -9.18
C SER A 143 -16.39 -14.37 -9.77
N MET A 144 -15.43 -13.97 -8.92
CA MET A 144 -14.14 -13.41 -9.34
C MET A 144 -13.10 -14.48 -9.72
N SER A 145 -13.37 -15.75 -9.40
CA SER A 145 -12.49 -16.86 -9.79
C SER A 145 -12.39 -17.01 -11.31
N PRO A 146 -11.19 -17.21 -11.88
CA PRO A 146 -11.03 -17.56 -13.30
C PRO A 146 -11.82 -18.82 -13.71
N VAL A 147 -12.00 -19.78 -12.78
CA VAL A 147 -12.75 -21.02 -13.00
C VAL A 147 -14.27 -20.77 -13.12
N ALA A 148 -14.77 -19.62 -12.63
CA ALA A 148 -16.16 -19.20 -12.80
C ALA A 148 -16.52 -18.72 -14.22
N SER A 149 -15.56 -18.68 -15.15
CA SER A 149 -15.83 -18.34 -16.55
C SER A 149 -16.66 -19.43 -17.23
N PRO A 150 -17.77 -19.12 -17.93
CA PRO A 150 -18.53 -20.12 -18.67
C PRO A 150 -17.70 -20.79 -19.78
N ASN A 151 -16.65 -20.10 -20.25
CA ASN A 151 -15.75 -20.57 -21.29
C ASN A 151 -14.49 -21.25 -20.73
N PHE A 152 -14.33 -21.36 -19.39
CA PHE A 152 -13.08 -21.81 -18.75
C PHE A 152 -12.55 -23.13 -19.32
N GLU A 153 -13.42 -24.12 -19.50
CA GLU A 153 -13.07 -25.44 -20.02
C GLU A 153 -12.63 -25.42 -21.50
N GLY A 154 -13.09 -24.44 -22.29
CA GLY A 154 -12.65 -24.22 -23.67
C GLY A 154 -11.30 -23.51 -23.72
N ALA A 155 -11.17 -22.38 -23.02
CA ALA A 155 -9.93 -21.64 -22.86
C ALA A 155 -8.79 -22.54 -22.36
N LYS A 156 -9.04 -23.27 -21.26
CA LYS A 156 -8.11 -24.24 -20.68
C LYS A 156 -7.58 -25.24 -21.72
N LYS A 157 -8.40 -25.75 -22.64
CA LYS A 157 -7.97 -26.72 -23.67
C LYS A 157 -7.04 -26.11 -24.70
N LEU A 158 -7.20 -24.83 -25.03
CA LEU A 158 -6.26 -24.10 -25.88
C LEU A 158 -4.92 -23.93 -25.15
N MET A 159 -4.95 -23.52 -23.88
CA MET A 159 -3.75 -23.39 -23.05
C MET A 159 -3.04 -24.74 -22.81
N GLU A 160 -3.77 -25.83 -22.56
CA GLU A 160 -3.21 -27.20 -22.49
C GLU A 160 -2.57 -27.67 -23.80
N ARG A 161 -3.01 -27.16 -24.96
CA ARG A 161 -2.33 -27.40 -26.23
C ARG A 161 -1.06 -26.58 -26.36
N ALA A 162 -1.06 -25.31 -25.93
CA ALA A 162 0.16 -24.52 -25.83
C ALA A 162 1.20 -25.19 -24.91
N VAL A 163 0.79 -25.79 -23.78
CA VAL A 163 1.67 -26.58 -22.90
C VAL A 163 2.30 -27.76 -23.64
N LYS A 164 1.55 -28.48 -24.49
CA LYS A 164 2.07 -29.59 -25.31
C LYS A 164 3.05 -29.12 -26.40
N LEU A 165 3.03 -27.83 -26.75
CA LEU A 165 4.02 -27.16 -27.61
C LEU A 165 5.20 -26.57 -26.81
N GLY A 166 5.37 -26.97 -25.55
CA GLY A 166 6.48 -26.55 -24.68
C GLY A 166 6.21 -25.30 -23.85
N CYS A 167 4.98 -24.76 -23.81
CA CYS A 167 4.64 -23.61 -22.97
C CYS A 167 4.40 -24.02 -21.51
N THR A 168 5.47 -24.15 -20.73
CA THR A 168 5.41 -24.39 -19.27
C THR A 168 4.58 -23.34 -18.50
N MET A 169 4.59 -22.08 -18.94
CA MET A 169 3.83 -20.96 -18.40
C MET A 169 2.31 -21.17 -18.48
N GLY A 170 1.81 -21.83 -19.54
CA GLY A 170 0.40 -22.19 -19.63
C GLY A 170 -0.04 -23.12 -18.49
N ALA A 171 0.80 -24.08 -18.09
CA ALA A 171 0.49 -24.96 -16.96
C ALA A 171 0.64 -24.23 -15.61
N VAL A 172 1.63 -23.34 -15.47
CA VAL A 172 1.72 -22.45 -14.30
C VAL A 172 0.45 -21.60 -14.14
N GLN A 173 -0.09 -21.06 -15.23
CA GLN A 173 -1.29 -20.23 -15.18
C GLN A 173 -2.56 -21.03 -14.89
N ILE A 174 -2.74 -22.23 -15.47
CA ILE A 174 -3.83 -23.13 -15.08
C ILE A 174 -3.72 -23.51 -13.59
N GLY A 175 -2.50 -23.75 -13.09
CA GLY A 175 -2.24 -23.94 -11.65
C GLY A 175 -2.65 -22.73 -10.80
N SER A 176 -2.34 -21.52 -11.26
CA SER A 176 -2.73 -20.26 -10.63
C SER A 176 -4.24 -20.07 -10.57
N PHE A 177 -4.96 -20.39 -11.64
CA PHE A 177 -6.42 -20.34 -11.70
C PHE A 177 -7.07 -21.25 -10.65
N TYR A 178 -6.56 -22.48 -10.46
CA TYR A 178 -7.08 -23.38 -9.44
C TYR A 178 -6.71 -22.97 -7.99
N VAL A 179 -5.57 -22.30 -7.77
CA VAL A 179 -5.26 -21.67 -6.47
C VAL A 179 -6.20 -20.49 -6.17
N GLN A 180 -6.56 -19.71 -7.18
CA GLN A 180 -7.53 -18.61 -7.04
C GLN A 180 -8.93 -19.14 -6.76
N GLU A 181 -9.34 -20.25 -7.38
CA GLU A 181 -10.61 -20.93 -7.10
C GLU A 181 -10.73 -21.42 -5.64
N ASP A 182 -9.67 -21.95 -5.05
CA ASP A 182 -9.64 -22.26 -3.61
C ASP A 182 -9.80 -20.97 -2.78
N LYS A 183 -8.94 -19.97 -3.00
CA LYS A 183 -8.90 -18.73 -2.20
C LYS A 183 -10.16 -17.87 -2.29
N LEU A 184 -10.81 -17.82 -3.46
CA LEU A 184 -11.95 -16.93 -3.74
C LEU A 184 -13.29 -17.66 -3.62
N ALA A 185 -13.35 -18.95 -3.96
CA ALA A 185 -14.60 -19.69 -4.07
C ALA A 185 -14.67 -20.92 -3.15
N ASN A 186 -13.56 -21.41 -2.60
CA ASN A 186 -13.44 -22.70 -1.89
C ASN A 186 -13.94 -23.87 -2.77
N GLY A 187 -13.65 -23.83 -4.07
CA GLY A 187 -14.02 -24.90 -5.01
C GLY A 187 -15.47 -24.91 -5.49
N LYS A 188 -16.27 -23.86 -5.24
CA LYS A 188 -17.69 -23.77 -5.67
C LYS A 188 -17.90 -23.86 -7.18
N ASN A 189 -16.92 -23.51 -8.00
CA ASN A 189 -17.00 -23.56 -9.46
C ASN A 189 -16.42 -24.87 -10.05
N MET A 190 -15.91 -25.78 -9.21
CA MET A 190 -15.33 -27.05 -9.65
C MET A 190 -16.39 -28.07 -10.08
N LYS A 191 -16.04 -29.00 -11.00
CA LYS A 191 -16.96 -30.09 -11.34
C LYS A 191 -17.04 -31.09 -10.16
N LYS A 192 -18.18 -31.78 -10.03
CA LYS A 192 -18.42 -32.71 -8.92
C LYS A 192 -17.36 -33.82 -8.87
N GLY A 193 -16.51 -33.79 -7.84
CA GLY A 193 -15.43 -34.75 -7.62
C GLY A 193 -14.04 -34.27 -8.05
N GLU A 194 -13.92 -33.11 -8.70
CA GLU A 194 -12.65 -32.42 -8.90
C GLU A 194 -12.21 -31.70 -7.61
N ASP A 195 -10.90 -31.61 -7.40
CA ASP A 195 -10.26 -30.94 -6.26
C ASP A 195 -9.29 -29.89 -6.81
N CYS A 196 -9.57 -28.60 -6.56
CA CYS A 196 -8.78 -27.49 -7.08
C CYS A 196 -7.33 -27.51 -6.58
N LYS A 197 -7.07 -27.94 -5.33
CA LYS A 197 -5.71 -28.00 -4.78
C LYS A 197 -4.89 -29.08 -5.48
N LYS A 198 -5.49 -30.26 -5.67
CA LYS A 198 -4.86 -31.39 -6.39
C LYS A 198 -4.61 -31.06 -7.86
N LEU A 199 -5.54 -30.38 -8.52
CA LEU A 199 -5.35 -29.93 -9.90
C LEU A 199 -4.25 -28.87 -9.99
N ALA A 200 -4.23 -27.87 -9.10
CA ALA A 200 -3.15 -26.89 -9.03
C ALA A 200 -1.77 -27.57 -8.87
N TYR A 201 -1.65 -28.55 -7.97
CA TYR A 201 -0.42 -29.33 -7.81
C TYR A 201 0.01 -30.03 -9.11
N GLN A 202 -0.95 -30.66 -9.81
CA GLN A 202 -0.67 -31.40 -11.04
C GLN A 202 -0.15 -30.50 -12.18
N TYR A 203 -0.74 -29.32 -12.40
CA TYR A 203 -0.24 -28.41 -13.45
C TYR A 203 1.09 -27.75 -13.07
N TYR A 204 1.30 -27.37 -11.80
CA TYR A 204 2.63 -26.94 -11.36
C TYR A 204 3.67 -28.04 -11.52
N LYS A 205 3.33 -29.31 -11.20
CA LYS A 205 4.23 -30.44 -11.43
C LYS A 205 4.52 -30.67 -12.92
N GLN A 206 3.52 -30.55 -13.79
CA GLN A 206 3.71 -30.66 -15.24
C GLN A 206 4.70 -29.61 -15.80
N ALA A 207 4.75 -28.40 -15.25
CA ALA A 207 5.73 -27.39 -15.61
C ALA A 207 7.10 -27.58 -14.91
N ALA A 208 7.11 -28.05 -13.66
CA ALA A 208 8.32 -28.32 -12.89
C ALA A 208 9.11 -29.54 -13.42
N ASP A 209 8.41 -30.57 -13.89
CA ASP A 209 9.00 -31.73 -14.56
C ASP A 209 9.57 -31.37 -15.96
N GLN A 210 9.22 -30.20 -16.50
CA GLN A 210 9.87 -29.54 -17.66
C GLN A 210 10.94 -28.51 -17.23
N GLY A 211 11.32 -28.49 -15.95
CA GLY A 211 12.40 -27.68 -15.40
C GLY A 211 12.07 -26.21 -15.12
N ASN A 212 10.83 -25.75 -15.31
CA ASN A 212 10.48 -24.34 -15.05
C ASN A 212 10.71 -24.00 -13.56
N PRO A 213 11.58 -23.03 -13.21
CA PRO A 213 12.02 -22.82 -11.84
C PRO A 213 10.93 -22.22 -10.94
N MET A 214 10.05 -21.39 -11.49
CA MET A 214 8.86 -20.90 -10.77
C MET A 214 7.90 -22.06 -10.47
N ALA A 215 7.72 -22.99 -11.41
CA ALA A 215 6.90 -24.17 -11.20
C ALA A 215 7.52 -25.11 -10.15
N CYS A 216 8.84 -25.35 -10.20
CA CYS A 216 9.57 -26.09 -9.17
C CYS A 216 9.37 -25.47 -7.78
N HIS A 217 9.52 -24.15 -7.65
CA HIS A 217 9.23 -23.41 -6.42
C HIS A 217 7.78 -23.63 -5.92
N LYS A 218 6.77 -23.66 -6.81
CA LYS A 218 5.37 -23.93 -6.40
C LYS A 218 5.13 -25.39 -6.01
N VAL A 219 5.72 -26.37 -6.71
CA VAL A 219 5.66 -27.79 -6.31
C VAL A 219 6.30 -28.01 -4.94
N ALA A 220 7.41 -27.33 -4.66
CA ALA A 220 8.07 -27.38 -3.37
C ALA A 220 7.19 -26.81 -2.25
N PHE A 221 6.66 -25.59 -2.41
CA PHE A 221 5.73 -24.97 -1.45
C PHE A 221 4.49 -25.83 -1.18
N PHE A 222 3.93 -26.44 -2.23
CA PHE A 222 2.79 -27.35 -2.11
C PHE A 222 3.16 -28.60 -1.28
N SER A 223 4.35 -29.17 -1.53
CA SER A 223 4.85 -30.35 -0.81
C SER A 223 5.20 -30.04 0.64
N GLU A 224 5.73 -28.85 0.94
CA GLU A 224 6.05 -28.37 2.29
C GLU A 224 4.79 -28.20 3.15
N ASN A 225 3.67 -27.77 2.55
CA ASN A 225 2.46 -27.37 3.27
C ASN A 225 1.28 -28.37 3.11
N GLY A 226 1.52 -29.55 2.52
CA GLY A 226 0.47 -30.54 2.24
C GLY A 226 -0.67 -30.00 1.34
N TYR A 227 -0.41 -28.95 0.56
CA TYR A 227 -1.45 -28.24 -0.18
C TYR A 227 -1.74 -28.96 -1.50
N GLY A 228 -2.80 -29.75 -1.55
CA GLY A 228 -3.18 -30.52 -2.75
C GLY A 228 -2.32 -31.75 -3.02
N CYS A 229 -1.42 -32.10 -2.11
CA CYS A 229 -0.59 -33.31 -2.14
C CYS A 229 -0.22 -33.70 -0.71
N ASP A 230 0.34 -34.89 -0.51
CA ASP A 230 0.80 -35.32 0.82
C ASP A 230 2.01 -34.48 1.26
N GLU A 231 2.01 -34.03 2.52
CA GLU A 231 3.11 -33.26 3.12
C GLU A 231 4.43 -34.06 3.06
N ASN A 232 5.47 -33.45 2.49
CA ASN A 232 6.74 -34.10 2.26
C ASN A 232 7.88 -33.06 2.16
N LEU A 233 8.55 -32.81 3.29
CA LEU A 233 9.64 -31.85 3.39
C LEU A 233 10.84 -32.21 2.48
N ASP A 234 11.12 -33.50 2.28
CA ASP A 234 12.27 -33.91 1.45
C ASP A 234 12.02 -33.65 -0.04
N ARG A 235 10.78 -33.84 -0.53
CA ARG A 235 10.34 -33.40 -1.86
C ARG A 235 10.32 -31.87 -1.99
N ALA A 236 9.97 -31.16 -0.90
CA ALA A 236 10.04 -29.71 -0.89
C ALA A 236 11.48 -29.22 -1.06
N ILE A 237 12.43 -29.76 -0.29
CA ILE A 237 13.86 -29.48 -0.43
C ILE A 237 14.35 -29.83 -1.85
N GLU A 238 13.96 -30.98 -2.41
CA GLU A 238 14.32 -31.41 -3.77
C GLU A 238 13.89 -30.38 -4.84
N TYR A 239 12.62 -29.98 -4.85
CA TYR A 239 12.10 -29.03 -5.85
C TYR A 239 12.49 -27.58 -5.57
N TYR A 240 12.73 -27.18 -4.31
CA TYR A 240 13.36 -25.88 -4.01
C TYR A 240 14.80 -25.84 -4.50
N THR A 241 15.58 -26.92 -4.35
CA THR A 241 16.96 -26.99 -4.84
C THR A 241 17.00 -26.85 -6.38
N LYS A 242 16.15 -27.57 -7.11
CA LYS A 242 16.02 -27.42 -8.58
C LYS A 242 15.69 -25.98 -9.03
N ALA A 243 14.96 -25.21 -8.22
CA ALA A 243 14.66 -23.82 -8.49
C ALA A 243 15.79 -22.87 -8.07
N TYR A 244 16.48 -23.17 -6.97
CA TYR A 244 17.68 -22.47 -6.50
C TYR A 244 18.83 -22.59 -7.50
N ASP A 245 19.07 -23.79 -8.05
CA ASP A 245 20.10 -24.05 -9.07
C ASP A 245 19.85 -23.27 -10.38
N GLN A 246 18.59 -22.85 -10.60
CA GLN A 246 18.14 -21.98 -11.69
C GLN A 246 18.02 -20.50 -11.26
N GLY A 247 18.64 -20.11 -10.14
CA GLY A 247 18.70 -18.72 -9.67
C GLY A 247 17.41 -18.14 -9.09
N TYR A 248 16.43 -18.96 -8.69
CA TYR A 248 15.13 -18.49 -8.20
C TYR A 248 15.18 -18.08 -6.71
N PRO A 249 15.02 -16.78 -6.38
CA PRO A 249 15.34 -16.25 -5.05
C PRO A 249 14.40 -16.70 -3.93
N ASP A 250 13.11 -16.88 -4.21
CA ASP A 250 12.13 -17.37 -3.22
C ASP A 250 12.46 -18.80 -2.76
N SER A 251 13.11 -19.60 -3.60
CA SER A 251 13.55 -20.95 -3.25
C SER A 251 14.84 -20.95 -2.45
N ALA A 252 15.76 -20.02 -2.74
CA ALA A 252 16.90 -19.74 -1.88
C ALA A 252 16.44 -19.32 -0.47
N HIS A 253 15.44 -18.42 -0.38
CA HIS A 253 14.84 -18.01 0.88
C HIS A 253 14.24 -19.19 1.66
N ASN A 254 13.39 -20.00 1.02
CA ASN A 254 12.71 -21.11 1.70
C ASN A 254 13.68 -22.23 2.13
N LEU A 255 14.71 -22.55 1.33
CA LEU A 255 15.79 -23.44 1.78
C LEU A 255 16.48 -22.86 3.03
N GLY A 256 16.77 -21.56 3.03
CA GLY A 256 17.27 -20.84 4.19
C GLY A 256 16.42 -21.06 5.44
N LEU A 257 15.09 -20.82 5.35
CA LEU A 257 14.16 -21.02 6.47
C LEU A 257 14.04 -22.49 6.92
N ILE A 258 14.11 -23.45 6.00
CA ILE A 258 14.13 -24.88 6.33
C ILE A 258 15.39 -25.22 7.11
N TYR A 259 16.57 -24.79 6.66
CA TYR A 259 17.83 -25.02 7.37
C TYR A 259 17.99 -24.17 8.64
N GLN A 260 17.20 -23.11 8.85
CA GLN A 260 17.08 -22.45 10.16
C GLN A 260 16.40 -23.34 11.21
N GLY A 261 15.56 -24.30 10.79
CA GLY A 261 14.93 -25.28 11.69
C GLY A 261 13.89 -24.71 12.67
N HIS A 262 13.23 -23.61 12.31
CA HIS A 262 12.32 -22.87 13.19
C HIS A 262 10.97 -23.56 13.50
N THR A 263 10.59 -24.64 12.81
CA THR A 263 9.34 -25.38 13.06
C THR A 263 9.62 -26.81 13.51
N GLN A 264 8.63 -27.50 14.09
CA GLN A 264 8.78 -28.91 14.48
C GLN A 264 9.12 -29.81 13.28
N ALA A 265 8.62 -29.49 12.09
CA ALA A 265 8.92 -30.22 10.86
C ALA A 265 10.35 -29.95 10.35
N THR A 266 10.84 -28.71 10.46
CA THR A 266 12.17 -28.33 9.94
C THR A 266 13.30 -28.48 10.95
N ALA A 267 13.04 -28.57 12.25
CA ALA A 267 14.07 -28.74 13.29
C ALA A 267 15.03 -29.94 13.05
N PRO A 268 14.59 -31.12 12.54
CA PRO A 268 15.49 -32.22 12.16
C PRO A 268 16.38 -31.93 10.93
N ARG A 269 16.19 -30.80 10.26
CA ARG A 269 16.99 -30.28 9.14
C ARG A 269 17.80 -29.03 9.52
N LYS A 270 17.87 -28.66 10.81
CA LYS A 270 18.60 -27.46 11.28
C LYS A 270 20.10 -27.55 10.97
N GLU A 271 20.58 -26.69 10.07
CA GLU A 271 22.00 -26.50 9.72
C GLU A 271 22.26 -25.01 9.49
N LEU A 272 22.52 -24.23 10.55
CA LEU A 272 22.51 -22.77 10.47
C LEU A 272 23.55 -22.17 9.51
N LYS A 273 24.68 -22.86 9.28
CA LYS A 273 25.64 -22.45 8.26
C LYS A 273 25.03 -22.48 6.84
N LYS A 274 24.35 -23.57 6.47
CA LYS A 274 23.60 -23.63 5.19
C LYS A 274 22.51 -22.57 5.15
N ALA A 275 21.84 -22.33 6.27
CA ALA A 275 20.81 -21.31 6.36
C ALA A 275 21.34 -19.91 6.03
N LEU A 276 22.52 -19.55 6.55
CA LEU A 276 23.22 -18.31 6.17
C LEU A 276 23.55 -18.31 4.67
N GLU A 277 24.22 -19.35 4.17
CA GLU A 277 24.63 -19.48 2.76
C GLU A 277 23.44 -19.27 1.79
N TYR A 278 22.30 -19.91 2.04
CA TYR A 278 21.09 -19.76 1.22
C TYR A 278 20.43 -18.37 1.34
N LEU A 279 20.35 -17.80 2.55
CA LEU A 279 19.74 -16.48 2.76
C LEU A 279 20.61 -15.33 2.22
N GLU A 280 21.93 -15.43 2.35
CA GLU A 280 22.88 -14.51 1.74
C GLU A 280 22.80 -14.56 0.22
N GLN A 281 22.74 -15.76 -0.37
CA GLN A 281 22.61 -15.91 -1.82
C GLN A 281 21.27 -15.31 -2.33
N ALA A 282 20.18 -15.52 -1.57
CA ALA A 282 18.88 -14.91 -1.85
C ALA A 282 18.92 -13.37 -1.76
N LYS A 283 19.59 -12.82 -0.73
CA LYS A 283 19.82 -11.36 -0.58
C LYS A 283 20.62 -10.81 -1.76
N GLN A 284 21.70 -11.47 -2.17
CA GLN A 284 22.50 -11.08 -3.34
C GLN A 284 21.68 -11.09 -4.64
N TRP A 285 20.68 -11.97 -4.75
CA TRP A 285 19.74 -12.00 -5.88
C TRP A 285 18.60 -10.98 -5.78
N GLY A 286 18.50 -10.22 -4.68
CA GLY A 286 17.55 -9.12 -4.49
C GLY A 286 16.33 -9.45 -3.60
N TYR A 287 16.35 -10.55 -2.85
CA TYR A 287 15.22 -10.94 -2.00
C TYR A 287 15.26 -10.26 -0.62
N ALA A 288 14.47 -9.19 -0.46
CA ALA A 288 14.44 -8.36 0.74
C ALA A 288 14.14 -9.16 2.03
N ALA A 289 13.15 -10.06 1.99
CA ALA A 289 12.78 -10.92 3.11
C ALA A 289 13.92 -11.85 3.59
N SER A 290 14.89 -12.18 2.73
CA SER A 290 16.09 -12.93 3.17
C SER A 290 17.06 -12.07 3.96
N ALA A 291 17.16 -10.77 3.66
CA ALA A 291 17.92 -9.85 4.48
C ALA A 291 17.25 -9.66 5.85
N ASN A 292 15.92 -9.56 5.91
CA ASN A 292 15.18 -9.60 7.19
C ASN A 292 15.46 -10.92 7.96
N ALA A 293 15.38 -12.08 7.30
CA ALA A 293 15.65 -13.37 7.91
C ALA A 293 17.11 -13.53 8.41
N LEU A 294 18.09 -12.92 7.73
CA LEU A 294 19.46 -12.78 8.24
C LEU A 294 19.49 -11.89 9.47
N GLY A 295 18.91 -10.68 9.41
CA GLY A 295 18.88 -9.74 10.52
C GLY A 295 18.29 -10.36 11.79
N ARG A 296 17.16 -11.08 11.67
CA ARG A 296 16.53 -11.84 12.77
C ARG A 296 17.43 -12.94 13.33
N LEU A 297 18.26 -13.58 12.50
CA LEU A 297 19.20 -14.61 12.95
C LEU A 297 20.42 -14.00 13.66
N TYR A 298 20.95 -12.87 13.19
CA TYR A 298 22.02 -12.14 13.87
C TYR A 298 21.55 -11.57 15.23
N LEU A 299 20.35 -10.99 15.30
CA LEU A 299 19.74 -10.58 16.58
C LEU A 299 19.44 -11.76 17.53
N LEU A 300 19.35 -12.99 17.01
CA LEU A 300 19.27 -14.20 17.82
C LEU A 300 20.66 -14.67 18.31
N MET A 301 21.74 -14.46 17.53
CA MET A 301 23.12 -14.75 17.94
C MET A 301 23.56 -13.87 19.13
N SER A 302 23.25 -12.56 19.13
CA SER A 302 23.57 -11.67 20.25
C SER A 302 22.93 -12.14 21.57
N LYS A 303 21.66 -12.59 21.50
CA LYS A 303 20.90 -13.11 22.66
C LYS A 303 21.21 -14.58 23.00
N ASN A 304 21.79 -15.37 22.10
CA ASN A 304 22.11 -16.79 22.32
C ASN A 304 23.47 -17.21 21.70
N PRO A 305 24.55 -17.26 22.51
CA PRO A 305 25.88 -17.66 22.04
C PRO A 305 25.99 -19.09 21.45
N GLN A 306 25.02 -19.99 21.71
CA GLN A 306 25.02 -21.29 21.03
C GLN A 306 24.57 -21.17 19.57
N VAL A 307 23.72 -20.20 19.23
CA VAL A 307 23.28 -19.97 17.84
C VAL A 307 24.42 -19.45 16.98
N ALA A 308 25.32 -18.63 17.55
CA ALA A 308 26.57 -18.20 16.92
C ALA A 308 27.53 -19.36 16.62
N LYS A 309 27.66 -20.31 17.56
CA LYS A 309 28.48 -21.51 17.40
C LYS A 309 27.88 -22.49 16.39
N ASP A 310 26.56 -22.69 16.44
CA ASP A 310 25.81 -23.50 15.49
C ASP A 310 25.85 -22.93 14.05
N SER A 311 25.99 -21.61 13.89
CA SER A 311 26.10 -20.94 12.59
C SER A 311 27.55 -20.89 12.06
N GLY A 312 28.53 -20.94 12.95
CA GLY A 312 29.95 -20.76 12.62
C GLY A 312 30.37 -19.29 12.49
N VAL A 313 29.55 -18.35 12.97
CA VAL A 313 29.85 -16.92 13.02
C VAL A 313 30.11 -16.55 14.48
N GLU A 314 31.37 -16.62 14.90
CA GLU A 314 31.83 -16.18 16.22
C GLU A 314 32.63 -14.88 16.07
N VAL A 315 32.24 -13.84 16.83
CA VAL A 315 32.90 -12.52 16.89
C VAL A 315 33.34 -12.20 18.32
N ASP A 316 34.31 -11.30 18.47
CA ASP A 316 34.84 -10.88 19.77
C ASP A 316 33.87 -9.97 20.55
N ASP A 317 33.15 -9.07 19.87
CA ASP A 317 32.16 -8.16 20.46
C ASP A 317 30.73 -8.53 20.02
N LYS A 318 29.85 -8.80 20.99
CA LYS A 318 28.47 -9.23 20.72
C LYS A 318 27.58 -8.13 20.15
N ASP A 319 27.97 -6.86 20.32
CA ASP A 319 27.21 -5.75 19.76
C ASP A 319 27.38 -5.69 18.23
N GLU A 320 28.42 -6.31 17.66
CA GLU A 320 28.58 -6.50 16.20
C GLU A 320 27.44 -7.33 15.58
N TYR A 321 26.92 -8.34 16.30
CA TYR A 321 25.71 -9.07 15.89
C TYR A 321 24.46 -8.17 15.90
N ILE A 322 24.40 -7.18 16.80
CA ILE A 322 23.28 -6.25 16.86
C ILE A 322 23.36 -5.31 15.66
N VAL A 323 24.49 -4.63 15.45
CA VAL A 323 24.73 -3.74 14.31
C VAL A 323 24.45 -4.46 12.99
N THR A 324 25.11 -5.60 12.75
CA THR A 324 24.90 -6.42 11.54
C THR A 324 23.44 -6.87 11.39
N GLY A 325 22.78 -7.20 12.51
CA GLY A 325 21.37 -7.56 12.54
C GLY A 325 20.43 -6.43 12.09
N ILE A 326 20.74 -5.20 12.47
CA ILE A 326 20.02 -3.98 12.06
C ILE A 326 20.35 -3.61 10.62
N ASP A 327 21.61 -3.61 10.19
CA ASP A 327 22.01 -3.30 8.81
C ASP A 327 21.29 -4.21 7.79
N PHE A 328 21.14 -5.49 8.13
CA PHE A 328 20.38 -6.46 7.32
C PHE A 328 18.86 -6.14 7.27
N MET A 329 18.28 -5.63 8.36
CA MET A 329 16.88 -5.21 8.41
C MET A 329 16.65 -3.84 7.74
N GLU A 330 17.51 -2.85 7.94
CA GLU A 330 17.41 -1.54 7.27
C GLU A 330 17.55 -1.73 5.75
N TYR A 331 18.47 -2.57 5.28
CA TYR A 331 18.52 -3.00 3.86
C TYR A 331 17.22 -3.67 3.39
N ALA A 332 16.57 -4.49 4.21
CA ALA A 332 15.30 -5.13 3.85
C ALA A 332 14.17 -4.10 3.72
N ALA A 333 14.08 -3.15 4.65
CA ALA A 333 13.12 -2.04 4.63
C ALA A 333 13.33 -1.13 3.40
N ASP A 334 14.57 -0.74 3.08
CA ASP A 334 14.93 0.02 1.86
C ASP A 334 14.65 -0.76 0.55
N ASN A 335 14.45 -2.08 0.67
CA ASN A 335 14.00 -2.97 -0.40
C ASN A 335 12.53 -3.36 -0.29
N GLY A 336 11.74 -2.66 0.53
CA GLY A 336 10.29 -2.78 0.59
C GLY A 336 9.74 -3.94 1.41
N ASP A 337 10.53 -4.55 2.31
CA ASP A 337 10.08 -5.61 3.21
C ASP A 337 9.26 -5.05 4.38
N ALA A 338 7.95 -5.36 4.42
CA ALA A 338 7.03 -4.82 5.43
C ALA A 338 7.34 -5.38 6.83
N ASP A 339 7.64 -6.68 6.93
CA ASP A 339 8.02 -7.35 8.16
C ASP A 339 9.30 -6.74 8.76
N ALA A 340 10.27 -6.34 7.94
CA ALA A 340 11.47 -5.65 8.40
C ALA A 340 11.15 -4.26 8.97
N MET A 341 10.26 -3.51 8.31
CA MET A 341 9.79 -2.22 8.82
C MET A 341 9.08 -2.37 10.17
N LEU A 342 8.17 -3.34 10.31
CA LEU A 342 7.54 -3.65 11.59
C LEU A 342 8.58 -4.01 12.66
N MET A 343 9.53 -4.91 12.34
CA MET A 343 10.59 -5.33 13.27
C MET A 343 11.50 -4.18 13.70
N LEU A 344 11.94 -3.31 12.78
CA LEU A 344 12.73 -2.12 13.11
C LEU A 344 11.93 -1.13 13.97
N GLY A 345 10.66 -0.90 13.64
CA GLY A 345 9.76 -0.06 14.43
C GLY A 345 9.60 -0.57 15.87
N LEU A 346 9.54 -1.89 16.05
CA LEU A 346 9.54 -2.54 17.37
C LEU A 346 10.90 -2.41 18.08
N ILE A 347 12.01 -2.56 17.36
CA ILE A 347 13.36 -2.47 17.93
C ILE A 347 13.66 -1.06 18.40
N PHE A 348 13.53 -0.04 17.55
CA PHE A 348 13.75 1.36 17.91
C PHE A 348 12.72 1.85 18.94
N GLY A 349 11.51 1.30 18.94
CA GLY A 349 10.49 1.54 19.98
C GLY A 349 10.73 0.81 21.30
N SER A 350 11.76 -0.04 21.40
CA SER A 350 12.11 -0.83 22.58
C SER A 350 13.42 -0.36 23.23
N LYS A 351 13.68 -0.81 24.45
CA LYS A 351 14.97 -0.59 25.13
C LYS A 351 15.88 -1.83 25.08
N ASP A 352 15.47 -2.88 24.39
CA ASP A 352 16.11 -4.22 24.37
C ASP A 352 17.55 -4.24 23.87
N TYR A 353 17.90 -3.28 22.99
CA TYR A 353 19.18 -3.23 22.29
C TYR A 353 19.93 -1.90 22.51
N GLY A 354 19.48 -1.05 23.44
CA GLY A 354 20.02 0.30 23.66
C GLY A 354 19.66 1.33 22.58
N LEU A 355 19.27 0.89 21.38
CA LEU A 355 18.87 1.69 20.21
C LEU A 355 17.48 2.35 20.34
N TYR A 356 17.12 2.91 21.50
CA TYR A 356 15.79 3.49 21.70
C TYR A 356 15.66 4.85 21.02
N ASP A 357 14.87 4.91 19.94
CA ASP A 357 14.63 6.08 19.10
C ASP A 357 13.16 6.10 18.66
N MET A 358 12.37 7.00 19.26
CA MET A 358 10.92 7.08 19.01
C MET A 358 10.56 7.69 17.65
N ASP A 359 11.49 8.41 17.00
CA ASP A 359 11.26 9.00 15.69
C ASP A 359 11.56 8.00 14.58
N LYS A 360 12.67 7.25 14.67
CA LYS A 360 12.88 6.05 13.85
C LYS A 360 11.73 5.04 14.04
N ALA A 361 11.31 4.78 15.28
CA ALA A 361 10.21 3.85 15.55
C ALA A 361 8.91 4.27 14.86
N GLN A 362 8.59 5.56 14.89
CA GLN A 362 7.42 6.12 14.19
C GLN A 362 7.56 5.95 12.67
N ASN A 363 8.69 6.36 12.09
CA ASN A 363 8.94 6.31 10.65
C ASN A 363 8.83 4.87 10.09
N TYR A 364 9.40 3.88 10.76
CA TYR A 364 9.28 2.49 10.32
C TYR A 364 7.86 1.93 10.48
N MET A 365 7.12 2.34 11.51
CA MET A 365 5.70 1.95 11.67
C MET A 365 4.78 2.64 10.65
N GLU A 366 5.10 3.87 10.24
CA GLU A 366 4.45 4.53 9.10
C GLU A 366 4.69 3.74 7.82
N LEU A 367 5.94 3.37 7.52
CA LEU A 367 6.32 2.61 6.34
C LEU A 367 5.69 1.21 6.29
N ALA A 368 5.63 0.49 7.42
CA ALA A 368 4.96 -0.81 7.52
C ALA A 368 3.44 -0.70 7.23
N LEU A 369 2.77 0.27 7.84
CA LEU A 369 1.36 0.56 7.59
C LEU A 369 1.11 0.98 6.14
N VAL A 370 2.01 1.81 5.58
CA VAL A 370 2.06 2.20 4.17
C VAL A 370 2.17 0.99 3.24
N ARG A 371 2.95 -0.01 3.63
CA ARG A 371 3.13 -1.27 2.89
C ARG A 371 1.96 -2.25 3.04
N GLY A 372 0.96 -1.92 3.86
CA GLY A 372 -0.28 -2.68 4.03
C GLY A 372 -0.33 -3.58 5.26
N ASP A 373 0.59 -3.43 6.22
CA ASP A 373 0.51 -4.11 7.51
C ASP A 373 -0.48 -3.41 8.48
N PRO A 374 -1.60 -4.04 8.84
CA PRO A 374 -2.56 -3.45 9.79
C PRO A 374 -2.12 -3.58 11.26
N GLU A 375 -1.10 -4.37 11.60
CA GLU A 375 -0.59 -4.45 12.96
C GLU A 375 0.20 -3.19 13.33
N ALA A 376 1.02 -2.68 12.40
CA ALA A 376 1.77 -1.44 12.52
C ALA A 376 0.94 -0.25 13.03
N TYR A 377 -0.33 -0.13 12.61
CA TYR A 377 -1.28 0.87 13.12
C TYR A 377 -1.37 0.89 14.66
N ASN A 378 -1.43 -0.29 15.29
CA ASN A 378 -1.61 -0.40 16.75
C ASN A 378 -0.35 0.03 17.50
N TYR A 379 0.83 -0.18 16.92
CA TYR A 379 2.11 0.28 17.45
C TYR A 379 2.32 1.78 17.21
N LEU A 380 1.98 2.27 16.02
CA LEU A 380 2.01 3.70 15.68
C LEU A 380 1.13 4.54 16.61
N VAL A 381 -0.10 4.08 16.90
CA VAL A 381 -0.99 4.71 17.91
C VAL A 381 -0.38 4.73 19.31
N ARG A 382 0.40 3.71 19.70
CA ARG A 382 1.12 3.70 20.99
C ARG A 382 2.30 4.68 20.99
N ILE A 383 3.07 4.73 19.89
CA ILE A 383 4.22 5.61 19.72
C ILE A 383 3.79 7.08 19.76
N LEU A 384 2.78 7.47 18.98
CA LEU A 384 2.26 8.83 18.97
C LEU A 384 1.73 9.25 20.35
N ARG A 385 0.98 8.38 21.04
CA ARG A 385 0.51 8.65 22.42
C ARG A 385 1.66 8.78 23.43
N ALA A 386 2.72 7.98 23.30
CA ALA A 386 3.90 8.09 24.13
C ALA A 386 4.66 9.40 23.87
N LYS A 387 4.78 9.83 22.61
CA LYS A 387 5.33 11.14 22.23
C LYS A 387 4.50 12.31 22.77
N MET A 388 3.16 12.24 22.68
CA MET A 388 2.26 13.22 23.31
C MET A 388 2.48 13.31 24.82
N ALA A 389 2.53 12.17 25.52
CA ALA A 389 2.72 12.13 26.97
C ALA A 389 4.10 12.66 27.40
N ALA A 390 5.16 12.33 26.66
CA ALA A 390 6.51 12.85 26.89
C ALA A 390 6.59 14.37 26.65
N ARG A 391 5.94 14.87 25.58
CA ARG A 391 5.85 16.31 25.28
C ARG A 391 5.08 17.07 26.37
N ALA A 392 3.92 16.58 26.80
CA ALA A 392 3.15 17.20 27.86
C ALA A 392 3.90 17.24 29.21
N ALA A 393 4.65 16.18 29.54
CA ALA A 393 5.52 16.16 30.72
C ALA A 393 6.67 17.19 30.63
N LEU A 394 7.29 17.33 29.45
CA LEU A 394 8.32 18.35 29.20
C LEU A 394 7.74 19.77 29.23
N GLU A 395 6.54 19.98 28.69
CA GLU A 395 5.83 21.27 28.76
C GLU A 395 5.46 21.63 30.21
N GLN A 396 5.09 20.65 31.05
CA GLN A 396 4.93 20.83 32.50
C GLN A 396 6.26 21.17 33.20
N GLU A 397 7.34 20.42 32.95
CA GLU A 397 8.66 20.70 33.56
C GLU A 397 9.19 22.09 33.16
N ASN A 398 8.96 22.51 31.92
CA ASN A 398 9.28 23.85 31.42
C ASN A 398 8.43 24.96 32.07
N LEU A 399 7.18 24.67 32.44
CA LEU A 399 6.36 25.60 33.23
C LEU A 399 6.84 25.70 34.68
N GLU A 400 7.18 24.57 35.31
CA GLU A 400 7.72 24.53 36.69
C GLU A 400 9.12 25.16 36.80
N ASN A 401 9.89 25.18 35.70
CA ASN A 401 11.23 25.79 35.63
C ASN A 401 11.29 27.08 34.80
N PHE A 402 10.14 27.72 34.51
CA PHE A 402 10.02 28.80 33.52
C PHE A 402 11.08 29.92 33.67
N ASP A 403 11.30 30.40 34.89
CA ASP A 403 12.25 31.49 35.19
C ASP A 403 13.73 31.13 34.92
N LYS A 404 14.03 29.85 34.67
CA LYS A 404 15.38 29.32 34.36
C LYS A 404 15.61 29.09 32.86
N LEU A 405 14.56 29.14 32.04
CA LEU A 405 14.63 28.94 30.59
C LEU A 405 15.27 30.14 29.88
N SER A 406 15.71 29.94 28.63
CA SER A 406 16.13 31.06 27.79
C SER A 406 14.95 31.96 27.42
N LEU A 407 15.19 33.25 27.16
CA LEU A 407 14.15 34.18 26.70
C LEU A 407 13.47 33.73 25.38
N GLU A 408 14.17 32.95 24.55
CA GLU A 408 13.60 32.41 23.32
C GLU A 408 12.64 31.24 23.63
N ASP A 409 13.00 30.37 24.57
CA ASP A 409 12.22 29.18 24.93
C ASP A 409 11.03 29.54 25.83
N GLN A 410 11.18 30.54 26.70
CA GLN A 410 10.06 31.21 27.36
C GLN A 410 9.04 31.75 26.32
N ALA A 411 9.52 32.39 25.25
CA ALA A 411 8.67 32.91 24.18
C ALA A 411 8.04 31.80 23.31
N LYS A 412 8.67 30.62 23.17
CA LYS A 412 8.07 29.43 22.54
C LYS A 412 6.97 28.85 23.42
N LEU A 413 7.25 28.60 24.70
CA LEU A 413 6.32 28.00 25.65
C LEU A 413 5.06 28.86 25.84
N ILE A 414 5.22 30.19 25.97
CA ILE A 414 4.10 31.15 26.01
C ILE A 414 3.22 30.99 24.76
N ARG A 415 3.80 30.84 23.56
CA ARG A 415 3.04 30.68 22.31
C ARG A 415 2.34 29.31 22.19
N GLN A 416 2.88 28.26 22.81
CA GLN A 416 2.25 26.94 22.87
C GLN A 416 1.05 26.97 23.82
N VAL A 417 1.26 27.35 25.08
CA VAL A 417 0.19 27.42 26.09
C VAL A 417 -0.90 28.42 25.68
N ALA A 418 -0.56 29.53 25.01
CA ALA A 418 -1.55 30.48 24.50
C ALA A 418 -2.38 29.96 23.31
N LYS A 419 -1.98 28.89 22.60
CA LYS A 419 -2.84 28.20 21.61
C LYS A 419 -3.88 27.32 22.30
N GLU A 420 -3.49 26.64 23.37
CA GLU A 420 -4.37 25.73 24.12
C GLU A 420 -5.38 26.51 24.98
N ALA A 421 -5.01 27.71 25.44
CA ALA A 421 -5.85 28.56 26.27
C ALA A 421 -6.97 29.33 25.53
N THR A 422 -7.17 29.13 24.22
CA THR A 422 -8.20 29.84 23.44
C THR A 422 -9.40 28.98 23.05
N PRO A 423 -10.48 28.92 23.87
CA PRO A 423 -11.81 28.66 23.34
C PRO A 423 -12.27 29.81 22.44
N GLU A 424 -13.13 29.53 21.48
CA GLU A 424 -13.52 30.44 20.41
C GLU A 424 -14.17 31.78 20.84
N LYS A 425 -13.96 32.81 19.98
CA LYS A 425 -14.61 34.16 19.88
C LYS A 425 -13.97 35.28 20.73
N VAL A 426 -13.40 36.32 20.12
CA VAL A 426 -14.09 37.27 19.22
C VAL A 426 -13.35 37.50 17.89
N ARG A 427 -14.03 37.30 16.74
CA ARG A 427 -13.53 37.73 15.41
C ARG A 427 -13.94 39.18 15.12
N HIS A 428 -13.16 40.14 15.60
CA HIS A 428 -13.32 41.56 15.30
C HIS A 428 -13.25 41.82 13.79
N ARG A 429 -14.29 42.40 13.18
CA ARG A 429 -14.37 42.59 11.72
C ARG A 429 -13.47 43.74 11.28
N GLN A 430 -12.70 43.57 10.20
CA GLN A 430 -11.97 44.67 9.57
C GLN A 430 -12.89 45.52 8.68
N CYS A 431 -12.57 46.81 8.56
CA CYS A 431 -13.30 47.74 7.69
C CYS A 431 -13.16 47.31 6.23
N SER A 432 -14.26 47.18 5.50
CA SER A 432 -14.24 46.72 4.11
C SER A 432 -13.73 47.77 3.10
N SER A 433 -13.04 48.83 3.54
CA SER A 433 -12.37 49.79 2.65
C SER A 433 -10.89 49.44 2.56
N THR A 434 -10.37 49.24 1.35
CA THR A 434 -8.96 48.92 1.08
C THR A 434 -7.96 49.96 1.59
N PHE A 435 -8.44 51.14 1.98
CA PHE A 435 -7.65 52.25 2.53
C PHE A 435 -7.79 52.41 4.05
N CYS A 436 -8.38 51.43 4.76
CA CYS A 436 -8.63 51.51 6.20
C CYS A 436 -8.35 50.19 6.92
N THR A 437 -7.42 50.22 7.89
CA THR A 437 -7.01 49.05 8.69
C THR A 437 -7.80 48.85 9.98
N ASN A 438 -8.81 49.69 10.25
CA ASN A 438 -9.56 49.65 11.51
C ASN A 438 -10.34 48.34 11.71
N THR A 439 -10.23 47.76 12.90
CA THR A 439 -11.02 46.62 13.39
C THR A 439 -12.18 47.08 14.28
N GLU A 440 -13.31 46.39 14.18
CA GLU A 440 -14.53 46.61 14.97
C GLU A 440 -14.27 46.33 16.45
N GLN A 441 -14.28 47.35 17.31
CA GLN A 441 -13.93 47.21 18.73
C GLN A 441 -15.06 46.55 19.54
N LYS A 442 -16.32 46.89 19.26
CA LYS A 442 -17.52 46.23 19.80
C LYS A 442 -18.44 45.81 18.67
N GLU A 443 -19.10 44.66 18.82
CA GLU A 443 -19.99 44.12 17.80
C GLU A 443 -21.16 45.08 17.51
N GLY A 444 -21.26 45.54 16.26
CA GLY A 444 -22.26 46.50 15.83
C GLY A 444 -21.77 47.95 15.68
N ASP A 445 -20.51 48.25 16.06
CA ASP A 445 -19.90 49.56 15.80
C ASP A 445 -19.81 49.83 14.27
N PHE A 446 -19.59 48.79 13.45
CA PHE A 446 -19.38 48.95 12.01
C PHE A 446 -20.68 48.90 11.21
N LYS A 447 -20.95 49.98 10.46
CA LYS A 447 -22.19 50.10 9.69
C LYS A 447 -22.09 49.38 8.36
N LYS A 448 -23.01 48.44 8.15
CA LYS A 448 -23.16 47.68 6.90
C LYS A 448 -23.58 48.59 5.73
N CYS A 449 -23.22 48.18 4.51
CA CYS A 449 -23.65 48.84 3.29
C CYS A 449 -25.18 48.73 3.11
N GLY A 450 -25.90 49.84 3.24
CA GLY A 450 -27.37 49.85 3.25
C GLY A 450 -28.09 49.24 2.04
N ARG A 451 -27.40 49.00 0.91
CA ARG A 451 -27.97 48.39 -0.30
C ARG A 451 -27.74 46.88 -0.44
N CYS A 452 -26.59 46.34 -0.01
CA CYS A 452 -26.28 44.91 -0.15
C CYS A 452 -26.03 44.18 1.17
N GLN A 453 -25.84 44.90 2.29
CA GLN A 453 -25.59 44.37 3.64
C GLN A 453 -24.36 43.44 3.82
N ARG A 454 -23.63 43.10 2.74
CA ARG A 454 -22.49 42.15 2.72
C ARG A 454 -21.17 42.72 3.26
N VAL A 455 -20.96 44.03 3.22
CA VAL A 455 -19.71 44.71 3.62
C VAL A 455 -19.96 45.77 4.69
N SER A 456 -18.97 46.03 5.56
CA SER A 456 -19.14 46.81 6.80
C SER A 456 -18.03 47.86 6.97
N TYR A 457 -18.37 49.04 7.48
CA TYR A 457 -17.45 50.19 7.53
C TYR A 457 -17.40 50.85 8.91
N CYS A 458 -16.20 51.24 9.35
CA CYS A 458 -16.00 52.01 10.58
C CYS A 458 -16.49 53.47 10.48
N SER A 459 -16.60 54.03 9.27
CA SER A 459 -17.07 55.39 9.03
C SER A 459 -17.78 55.54 7.69
N ARG A 460 -18.56 56.62 7.56
CA ARG A 460 -19.28 56.95 6.32
C ARG A 460 -18.31 57.38 5.21
N GLU A 461 -17.12 57.80 5.58
CA GLU A 461 -16.02 58.24 4.72
C GLU A 461 -15.40 57.02 4.05
N CYS A 462 -15.06 55.98 4.83
CA CYS A 462 -14.62 54.69 4.30
C CYS A 462 -15.67 54.05 3.37
N GLN A 463 -16.96 54.18 3.68
CA GLN A 463 -18.03 53.73 2.80
C GLN A 463 -18.04 54.51 1.46
N LYS A 464 -17.95 55.84 1.49
CA LYS A 464 -17.89 56.68 0.26
C LYS A 464 -16.65 56.35 -0.59
N GLU A 465 -15.50 56.14 0.06
CA GLU A 465 -14.23 55.84 -0.57
C GLU A 465 -14.29 54.51 -1.33
N HIS A 466 -14.69 53.44 -0.65
CA HIS A 466 -14.82 52.11 -1.26
C HIS A 466 -15.93 52.06 -2.33
N TRP A 467 -17.00 52.84 -2.15
CA TRP A 467 -18.06 53.00 -3.16
C TRP A 467 -17.52 53.57 -4.48
N LYS A 468 -16.63 54.56 -4.43
CA LYS A 468 -15.95 55.11 -5.62
C LYS A 468 -15.01 54.10 -6.26
N HIS A 469 -14.18 53.42 -5.46
CA HIS A 469 -13.06 52.59 -5.95
C HIS A 469 -13.44 51.14 -6.33
N GLY A 470 -14.74 50.84 -6.48
CA GLY A 470 -15.19 49.58 -7.10
C GLY A 470 -16.48 49.01 -6.53
N HIS A 471 -16.78 49.25 -5.24
CA HIS A 471 -17.91 48.57 -4.59
C HIS A 471 -19.27 48.90 -5.24
N LYS A 472 -19.43 50.09 -5.84
CA LYS A 472 -20.62 50.45 -6.62
C LYS A 472 -20.95 49.44 -7.73
N ALA A 473 -19.95 48.83 -8.38
CA ALA A 473 -20.15 47.90 -9.50
C ALA A 473 -20.61 46.51 -9.04
N VAL A 474 -20.19 46.06 -7.85
CA VAL A 474 -20.52 44.74 -7.28
C VAL A 474 -21.65 44.77 -6.25
N CYS A 475 -22.24 45.94 -5.99
CA CYS A 475 -23.35 46.12 -5.03
C CYS A 475 -24.71 45.80 -5.66
N SER A 476 -24.90 44.55 -6.09
CA SER A 476 -26.19 44.00 -6.51
C SER A 476 -27.10 43.65 -5.31
N THR A 477 -28.41 43.65 -5.55
CA THR A 477 -29.46 43.41 -4.54
C THR A 477 -30.02 42.00 -4.67
N ASN A 478 -30.01 41.22 -3.59
CA ASN A 478 -30.87 40.04 -3.45
C ASN A 478 -32.03 40.41 -2.51
N ALA A 479 -33.22 40.52 -3.10
CA ALA A 479 -34.50 40.20 -2.49
C ALA A 479 -35.20 39.22 -3.45
N GLU A 480 -36.13 38.42 -2.95
CA GLU A 480 -36.44 37.11 -3.54
C GLU A 480 -37.53 37.10 -4.63
N GLU A 481 -37.85 35.90 -5.10
CA GLU A 481 -38.84 35.50 -6.11
C GLU A 481 -40.28 35.97 -5.84
N LYS A 482 -41.25 36.01 -6.78
CA LYS A 482 -41.29 35.96 -8.28
C LYS A 482 -42.56 36.74 -8.74
N PRO A 483 -43.56 36.24 -9.52
CA PRO A 483 -43.80 36.84 -10.83
C PRO A 483 -45.23 37.36 -11.07
N GLU A 484 -45.38 38.36 -11.93
CA GLU A 484 -46.65 38.59 -12.65
C GLU A 484 -46.40 38.76 -14.15
N SER A 485 -47.33 38.22 -14.93
CA SER A 485 -47.28 38.17 -16.40
C SER A 485 -48.45 38.95 -16.99
N THR A 486 -48.17 40.05 -17.68
CA THR A 486 -49.11 40.66 -18.63
C THR A 486 -48.41 40.97 -19.93
N SER A 487 -49.02 40.50 -21.01
CA SER A 487 -48.55 40.67 -22.39
C SER A 487 -49.37 41.73 -23.12
N THR A 488 -48.69 42.74 -23.66
CA THR A 488 -48.95 43.45 -24.93
C THR A 488 -47.60 44.11 -25.28
N GLU A 489 -47.08 44.04 -26.51
CA GLU A 489 -47.53 44.80 -27.69
C GLU A 489 -47.63 46.31 -27.37
N GLU A 490 -46.98 47.22 -28.10
CA GLU A 490 -46.98 47.31 -29.57
C GLU A 490 -45.58 47.53 -30.23
N LYS A 491 -45.52 47.22 -31.52
CA LYS A 491 -44.67 47.86 -32.55
C LYS A 491 -45.59 48.78 -33.39
N PRO A 492 -45.12 49.79 -34.16
CA PRO A 492 -43.74 50.03 -34.61
C PRO A 492 -43.16 51.32 -33.93
N ALA A 493 -42.60 52.39 -34.52
CA ALA A 493 -42.32 52.79 -35.91
C ALA A 493 -41.15 53.79 -36.03
N THR A 494 -40.82 54.12 -37.28
CA THR A 494 -39.79 55.05 -37.73
C THR A 494 -40.17 56.53 -37.60
N GLN A 495 -39.20 57.38 -37.28
CA GLN A 495 -38.65 58.38 -38.22
C GLN A 495 -37.13 58.48 -38.03
#